data_AF-A0A519KSX0-F1
#
_entry.id   AF-A0A519KSX0-F1
#
_cell.length_a   1.000
_cell.length_b   1.000
_cell.length_c   1.000
_cell.angle_alpha   90.00
_cell.angle_beta   90.00
_cell.angle_gamma   90.00
#
_symmetry.space_group_name_H-M   'P 1'
#
loop_
_entity.id
_entity.type
_entity.pdbx_description
1 polymer ?
#
loop_
_entity_poly.entity_id
_entity_poly.type
_entity_poly.pdbx_seq_one_letter_code
_entity_poly.pdbx_strand_id
1 'polypeptide(L)' 'EFRLLDHFMQHPGRVFSREQLLDAVWGSDVYVEARTVDVHVGRLRKALNVEGTVNPIRTVRSAGYSLDLGG' A
#
# COMPACT_ATOMS: atom_id res chain seq x y z
N GLU A 1 -5.61 -5.15 -5.83
CA GLU A 1 -4.23 -4.63 -5.82
C GLU A 1 -4.10 -3.35 -6.65
N PHE A 2 -4.64 -3.27 -7.87
CA PHE A 2 -4.57 -2.07 -8.72
C PHE A 2 -5.06 -0.78 -8.02
N ARG A 3 -6.18 -0.84 -7.29
CA ARG A 3 -6.70 0.29 -6.52
C ARG A 3 -5.77 0.76 -5.39
N LEU A 4 -5.00 -0.13 -4.75
CA LEU A 4 -3.99 0.27 -3.75
C LEU A 4 -2.85 1.01 -4.41
N LEU A 5 -2.35 0.50 -5.54
CA LEU A 5 -1.30 1.17 -6.30
C LEU A 5 -1.75 2.55 -6.77
N ASP A 6 -2.94 2.65 -7.33
CA ASP A 6 -3.54 3.91 -7.77
C ASP A 6 -3.64 4.91 -6.62
N HIS A 7 -4.17 4.50 -5.46
CA HIS A 7 -4.24 5.35 -4.28
C HIS A 7 -2.86 5.85 -3.81
N PHE A 8 -1.86 4.96 -3.81
CA PHE A 8 -0.49 5.35 -3.50
C PHE A 8 0.11 6.32 -4.53
N MET A 9 -0.13 6.09 -5.83
CA MET A 9 0.39 6.94 -6.92
C MET A 9 -0.24 8.34 -6.95
N GLN A 10 -1.48 8.47 -6.49
CA GLN A 10 -2.13 9.77 -6.29
C GLN A 10 -1.53 10.55 -5.10
N HIS A 11 -0.85 9.86 -4.18
CA HIS A 11 -0.31 10.42 -2.93
C HIS A 11 1.11 9.92 -2.61
N PRO A 12 2.10 10.15 -3.50
CA PRO A 12 3.46 9.67 -3.29
C PRO A 12 4.09 10.28 -2.02
N GLY A 13 4.87 9.48 -1.30
CA GLY A 13 5.54 9.85 -0.05
C GLY A 13 4.62 9.95 1.18
N ARG A 14 3.29 9.89 1.01
CA ARG A 14 2.35 9.93 2.12
C ARG A 14 2.24 8.56 2.79
N VAL A 15 2.30 8.57 4.12
CA VAL A 15 2.08 7.39 4.96
C VAL A 15 0.59 7.20 5.20
N PHE A 16 0.09 6.00 4.93
CA PHE A 16 -1.28 5.59 5.23
C PHE A 16 -1.29 4.41 6.20
N SER A 17 -2.17 4.46 7.19
CA SER A 17 -2.46 3.32 8.06
C SER A 17 -3.19 2.21 7.29
N ARG A 18 -3.28 1.02 7.89
CA ARG A 18 -4.02 -0.08 7.28
C ARG A 18 -5.50 0.26 7.15
N GLU A 19 -6.07 0.89 8.17
CA GLU A 19 -7.47 1.33 8.20
C GLU A 19 -7.73 2.37 7.10
N GLN A 20 -6.84 3.35 6.93
CA GLN A 20 -6.96 4.34 5.85
C GLN A 20 -6.92 3.69 4.46
N LEU A 21 -6.02 2.73 4.25
CA LEU A 21 -5.92 2.00 2.98
C LEU A 21 -7.11 1.07 2.76
N LEU A 22 -7.65 0.49 3.83
CA LEU A 22 -8.84 -0.34 3.80
C LEU A 22 -10.05 0.50 3.36
N ASP A 23 -10.29 1.62 4.03
CA ASP A 23 -11.39 2.55 3.73
C ASP A 23 -11.29 3.10 2.31
N ALA A 24 -10.09 3.50 1.88
CA ALA A 24 -9.88 4.08 0.55
C ALA A 24 -10.11 3.10 -0.60
N VAL A 25 -9.86 1.81 -0.40
CA VAL A 25 -9.86 0.82 -1.50
C VAL A 25 -11.09 -0.10 -1.46
N TRP A 26 -11.61 -0.42 -0.28
CA TRP A 26 -12.77 -1.29 -0.11
C TRP A 26 -14.03 -0.54 0.33
N GLY A 27 -13.90 0.65 0.91
CA GLY A 27 -15.03 1.41 1.48
C GLY A 27 -15.32 1.04 2.93
N SER A 28 -16.00 1.93 3.64
CA SER A 28 -16.25 1.83 5.09
C SER A 28 -17.26 0.75 5.50
N ASP A 29 -18.07 0.25 4.56
CA ASP A 29 -19.13 -0.74 4.83
C ASP A 29 -18.67 -2.20 4.66
N VAL A 30 -17.36 -2.41 4.50
CA VAL A 30 -16.80 -3.74 4.27
C VAL A 30 -16.24 -4.30 5.57
N TYR A 31 -16.79 -5.45 6.01
CA TYR A 31 -16.29 -6.25 7.16
C TYR A 31 -14.97 -6.98 6.85
N VAL A 32 -14.00 -6.27 6.30
CA VAL A 32 -12.69 -6.82 5.96
C VAL A 32 -11.68 -6.32 6.97
N GLU A 33 -10.85 -7.22 7.49
CA GLU A 33 -9.85 -6.86 8.48
C GLU A 33 -8.67 -6.09 7.85
N ALA A 34 -8.04 -5.24 8.66
CA ALA A 34 -6.79 -4.53 8.31
C ALA A 34 -5.68 -5.47 7.77
N ARG A 35 -5.68 -6.76 8.16
CA ARG A 35 -4.74 -7.77 7.64
C ARG A 35 -4.87 -8.02 6.14
N THR A 36 -6.03 -7.74 5.56
CA THR A 36 -6.24 -7.84 4.11
C THR A 36 -5.35 -6.86 3.35
N VAL A 37 -5.13 -5.67 3.92
CA VAL A 37 -4.19 -4.69 3.36
C VAL A 37 -2.80 -5.28 3.26
N ASP A 38 -2.32 -5.99 4.29
CA ASP A 38 -1.00 -6.60 4.28
C ASP A 38 -0.84 -7.63 3.15
N VAL A 39 -1.87 -8.45 2.92
CA VAL A 39 -1.88 -9.44 1.83
C VAL A 39 -1.78 -8.75 0.47
N HIS A 40 -2.59 -7.72 0.23
CA HIS A 40 -2.58 -7.01 -1.04
C HIS A 40 -1.31 -6.18 -1.24
N VAL A 41 -0.75 -5.57 -0.19
CA VAL A 41 0.55 -4.92 -0.24
C VAL A 41 1.65 -5.94 -0.56
N GLY A 42 1.63 -7.12 0.05
CA GLY A 42 2.59 -8.18 -0.24
C GLY A 42 2.54 -8.64 -1.70
N ARG A 43 1.34 -8.79 -2.26
CA ARG A 43 1.16 -9.09 -3.70
C ARG A 43 1.65 -7.96 -4.59
N LEU A 44 1.32 -6.71 -4.23
CA LEU A 44 1.73 -5.54 -4.99
C LEU A 44 3.25 -5.39 -5.00
N ARG A 45 3.91 -5.61 -3.85
CA ARG A 45 5.38 -5.63 -3.76
C ARG A 45 6.00 -6.66 -4.68
N LYS A 46 5.46 -7.88 -4.74
CA LYS A 46 5.93 -8.94 -5.64
C LYS A 46 5.75 -8.54 -7.10
N ALA A 47 4.62 -7.93 -7.45
CA ALA A 47 4.34 -7.47 -8.80
C ALA A 47 5.26 -6.32 -9.25
N LEU A 48 5.65 -5.44 -8.31
CA LEU A 48 6.57 -4.32 -8.56
C LEU A 48 8.04 -4.69 -8.36
N ASN A 49 8.35 -5.94 -8.05
CA ASN A 49 9.71 -6.37 -7.77
C ASN A 49 10.51 -6.48 -9.07
N VAL A 50 11.33 -5.47 -9.36
CA VAL A 50 12.27 -5.46 -10.48
C VAL A 50 13.67 -5.76 -9.95
N GLU A 51 14.36 -6.73 -10.54
CA GLU A 51 15.72 -7.11 -10.13
C GLU A 51 16.66 -5.90 -10.12
N GLY A 52 17.44 -5.75 -9.05
CA GLY A 52 18.37 -4.63 -8.88
C GLY A 52 17.73 -3.31 -8.41
N THR A 53 16.42 -3.28 -8.15
CA THR A 53 15.72 -2.07 -7.65
C THR A 53 15.23 -2.24 -6.21
N VAL A 54 15.09 -1.11 -5.51
CA VAL A 54 14.42 -1.08 -4.20
C VAL A 54 12.91 -1.14 -4.43
N ASN A 55 12.21 -1.93 -3.62
CA ASN A 55 10.75 -1.97 -3.69
C ASN A 55 10.16 -0.59 -3.37
N PRO A 56 9.32 -0.01 -4.24
CA PRO A 56 8.83 1.36 -4.05
C PRO A 56 7.83 1.47 -2.89
N ILE A 57 7.23 0.36 -2.43
CA ILE A 57 6.32 0.39 -1.28
C ILE A 57 7.09 0.13 0.01
N ARG A 58 7.24 1.16 0.82
CA ARG A 58 7.93 1.13 2.11
C ARG A 58 6.98 0.81 3.27
N THR A 59 7.45 0.01 4.22
CA THR A 59 6.78 -0.16 5.52
C THR A 59 7.28 0.93 6.46
N VAL A 60 6.35 1.71 7.03
CA VAL A 60 6.63 2.65 8.12
C VAL A 60 6.19 1.98 9.41
N ARG A 61 7.17 1.55 10.23
CA ARG A 61 6.93 0.75 11.43
C ARG A 61 5.89 1.44 12.34
N SER A 62 4.90 0.67 12.75
CA SER A 62 3.77 1.12 13.58
C SER A 62 2.85 2.19 12.97
N ALA A 63 3.12 2.69 11.76
CA ALA A 63 2.31 3.71 11.10
C ALA A 63 1.56 3.16 9.87
N GLY A 64 2.19 2.32 9.05
CA GLY A 64 1.57 1.71 7.87
C GLY A 64 2.49 1.66 6.65
N TYR A 65 2.02 2.16 5.51
CA TYR A 65 2.67 2.03 4.21
C TYR A 65 2.76 3.35 3.46
N SER A 66 3.81 3.51 2.65
CA SER A 66 4.01 4.65 1.77
C SER A 66 4.60 4.17 0.44
N LEU A 67 4.33 4.90 -0.64
CA LEU A 67 5.00 4.72 -1.91
C LEU A 67 6.09 5.78 -2.05
N ASP A 68 7.35 5.37 -2.06
CA ASP A 68 8.48 6.21 -2.42
C ASP A 68 8.82 5.94 -3.89
N LEU A 69 8.57 6.94 -4.75
CA LEU A 69 8.86 6.84 -6.18
C LEU A 69 10.36 7.05 -6.50
N GLY A 70 11.20 7.26 -5.49
CA GLY A 70 12.58 7.69 -5.68
C GLY A 70 12.62 9.15 -6.18
N GLY A 71 13.50 9.95 -5.56
CA GLY A 71 14.09 11.10 -6.24
C GLY A 71 15.30 10.64 -7.04
#